data_AF-A0A0D0DL99-F1
#
_entry.id   AF-A0A0D0DL99-F1
#
_cell.length_a   1.000
_cell.length_b   1.000
_cell.length_c   1.000
_cell.angle_alpha   90.00
_cell.angle_beta   90.00
_cell.angle_gamma   90.00
#
_symmetry.space_group_name_H-M   'P 1'
#
loop_
_entity.id
_entity.type
_entity.pdbx_description
1 polymer ?
#
loop_
_entity_poly.entity_id
_entity_poly.type
_entity_poly.pdbx_seq_one_letter_code
_entity_poly.pdbx_strand_id
1 'polypeptide(L)'
;MNHTHLNIKRVIHPLFADLCRIERSLEKGQQAIALGNVKELANREPYEVTEDGHTIWHPKWLSSVDDTINTKFIREVTDKVWNNEKQHKNPNTNGEINDEDYHQHLILKCAKNYFRNIHKQVTGHTNPDKMAKAEEHLVNSCHHSQCSGVSKNHRKVATWFKAETKAKAKALGQDSGLELGALALIDTDFCKDAVFHDDDKLSDSLQERRQKAELSKDVNIAIRYEWRSIDYVTFLCFLSLKAAKLAPHAQPANGQPATKKRRTTTNKLTKKTFDAPSSMMSKKEPSSGKKPPTIPLKSMVDLRWTEEHPKVQLMDGADWLVGFYNCLDKAQDLLEEDAVYLKELIGWKGRAALTDGDADDEEERN
;
A
#
# COMPACT_ATOMS: atom_id res chain seq x y z
N MET A 1 -1.33 -13.44 -14.04
CA MET A 1 -0.64 -12.99 -15.27
C MET A 1 0.60 -13.85 -15.46
N ASN A 2 0.72 -14.58 -16.56
CA ASN A 2 1.86 -15.48 -16.80
C ASN A 2 3.14 -14.67 -17.05
N HIS A 3 4.18 -14.96 -16.27
CA HIS A 3 5.50 -14.32 -16.29
C HIS A 3 6.40 -14.85 -17.43
N THR A 4 5.90 -15.70 -18.31
CA THR A 4 6.71 -16.60 -19.14
C THR A 4 7.47 -15.95 -20.30
N HIS A 5 7.21 -14.70 -20.66
CA HIS A 5 7.87 -14.04 -21.82
C HIS A 5 8.26 -12.58 -21.52
N LEU A 6 9.15 -12.36 -20.55
CA LEU A 6 9.59 -11.01 -20.16
C LEU A 6 10.38 -10.29 -21.28
N ASN A 7 11.15 -11.04 -22.08
CA ASN A 7 11.98 -10.48 -23.15
C ASN A 7 11.12 -9.95 -24.31
N ILE A 8 10.14 -10.73 -24.80
CA ILE A 8 9.18 -10.29 -25.82
C ILE A 8 8.49 -8.96 -25.43
N LYS A 9 8.09 -8.82 -24.16
CA LYS A 9 7.44 -7.60 -23.67
C LYS A 9 8.36 -6.37 -23.74
N ARG A 10 9.66 -6.54 -23.48
CA ARG A 10 10.63 -5.44 -23.55
C ARG A 10 10.78 -4.89 -24.97
N VAL A 11 10.66 -5.74 -25.99
CA VAL A 11 10.71 -5.35 -27.40
C VAL A 11 9.38 -4.75 -27.88
N ILE A 12 8.25 -5.35 -27.49
CA ILE A 12 6.92 -4.92 -27.94
C ILE A 12 6.52 -3.55 -27.41
N HIS A 13 6.74 -3.27 -26.12
CA HIS A 13 6.19 -2.06 -25.51
C HIS A 13 6.72 -0.75 -26.16
N PRO A 14 8.04 -0.60 -26.43
CA PRO A 14 8.55 0.59 -27.13
C PRO A 14 7.98 0.75 -28.53
N LEU A 15 7.82 -0.34 -29.29
CA LEU A 15 7.31 -0.27 -30.67
C LEU A 15 5.88 0.28 -30.76
N PHE A 16 5.05 0.03 -29.74
CA PHE A 16 3.73 0.65 -29.67
C PHE A 16 3.82 2.18 -29.64
N ALA A 17 4.74 2.73 -28.85
CA ALA A 17 4.97 4.16 -28.77
C ALA A 17 5.59 4.69 -30.07
N ASP A 18 6.58 3.99 -30.63
CA ASP A 18 7.27 4.41 -31.85
C ASP A 18 6.34 4.52 -33.05
N LEU A 19 5.51 3.50 -33.25
CA LEU A 19 4.55 3.48 -34.36
C LEU A 19 3.51 4.58 -34.22
N CYS A 20 3.23 5.06 -33.00
CA CYS A 20 2.34 6.18 -32.74
C CYS A 20 3.09 7.52 -32.58
N ARG A 21 4.40 7.56 -32.86
CA ARG A 21 5.29 8.74 -32.70
C ARG A 21 5.26 9.34 -31.29
N ILE A 22 5.20 8.50 -30.27
CA ILE A 22 5.25 8.91 -28.87
C ILE A 22 6.68 8.81 -28.35
N GLU A 23 7.08 9.80 -27.57
CA GLU A 23 8.43 9.88 -27.03
C GLU A 23 8.74 8.70 -26.08
N ARG A 24 9.85 8.01 -26.34
CA ARG A 24 10.30 6.85 -25.53
C ARG A 24 10.81 7.24 -24.13
N SER A 25 11.20 8.50 -23.94
CA SER A 25 11.74 9.00 -22.67
C SER A 25 10.68 9.11 -21.57
N LEU A 26 9.39 9.10 -21.94
CA LEU A 26 8.28 9.17 -21.01
C LEU A 26 8.29 8.00 -20.03
N GLU A 27 7.91 8.29 -18.79
CA GLU A 27 7.68 7.23 -17.82
C GLU A 27 6.57 6.30 -18.31
N LYS A 28 6.65 5.01 -17.95
CA LYS A 28 5.73 3.97 -18.44
C LYS A 28 4.24 4.32 -18.27
N GLY A 29 3.88 5.03 -17.20
CA GLY A 29 2.50 5.52 -16.99
C GLY A 29 2.12 6.64 -17.95
N GLN A 30 3.00 7.63 -18.13
CA GLN A 30 2.80 8.74 -19.07
C GLN A 30 2.74 8.25 -20.52
N GLN A 31 3.56 7.25 -20.88
CA GLN A 31 3.54 6.64 -22.21
C GLN A 31 2.18 5.99 -22.51
N ALA A 32 1.56 5.31 -21.53
CA ALA A 32 0.24 4.73 -21.71
C ALA A 32 -0.86 5.78 -21.87
N ILE A 33 -0.76 6.90 -21.14
CA ILE A 33 -1.67 8.06 -21.29
C ILE A 33 -1.50 8.70 -22.67
N ALA A 34 -0.26 8.93 -23.10
CA ALA A 34 0.06 9.48 -24.42
C ALA A 34 -0.48 8.59 -25.54
N LEU A 35 -0.34 7.26 -25.40
CA LEU A 35 -0.93 6.29 -26.33
C LEU A 35 -2.45 6.47 -26.39
N GLY A 36 -3.13 6.56 -25.26
CA GLY A 36 -4.57 6.79 -25.20
C GLY A 36 -5.06 8.08 -25.84
N ASN A 37 -4.20 9.09 -25.96
CA ASN A 37 -4.53 10.39 -26.54
C ASN A 37 -4.34 10.42 -28.07
N VAL A 38 -3.80 9.36 -28.68
CA VAL A 38 -3.70 9.24 -30.14
C VAL A 38 -5.12 9.21 -30.71
N LYS A 39 -5.47 10.25 -31.48
CA LYS A 39 -6.79 10.38 -32.09
C LYS A 39 -6.89 9.55 -33.36
N GLU A 40 -8.08 9.05 -33.63
CA GLU A 40 -8.39 8.38 -34.90
C GLU A 40 -8.30 9.38 -36.06
N LEU A 41 -7.86 8.92 -37.23
CA LEU A 41 -7.87 9.74 -38.43
C LEU A 41 -9.30 9.95 -38.95
N ALA A 42 -9.59 11.15 -39.44
CA ALA A 42 -10.93 11.52 -39.93
C ALA A 42 -11.38 10.67 -41.14
N ASN A 43 -10.43 10.24 -41.97
CA ASN A 43 -10.66 9.35 -43.11
C ASN A 43 -10.82 7.87 -42.74
N ARG A 44 -10.70 7.52 -41.44
CA ARG A 44 -10.75 6.14 -40.91
C ARG A 44 -9.66 5.21 -41.45
N GLU A 45 -8.58 5.75 -42.00
CA GLU A 45 -7.39 4.97 -42.34
C GLU A 45 -6.62 4.58 -41.06
N PRO A 46 -5.88 3.47 -41.07
CA PRO A 46 -5.18 2.98 -39.88
C PRO A 46 -3.89 3.76 -39.55
N TYR A 47 -3.32 4.45 -40.54
CA TYR A 47 -2.10 5.23 -40.40
C TYR A 47 -2.06 6.37 -41.44
N GLU A 48 -1.24 7.37 -41.16
CA GLU A 48 -0.83 8.40 -42.12
C GLU A 48 0.64 8.20 -42.50
N VAL A 49 1.03 8.71 -43.67
CA VAL A 49 2.41 8.69 -44.15
C VAL A 49 2.93 10.13 -44.11
N THR A 50 4.01 10.37 -43.39
CA THR A 50 4.65 11.69 -43.33
C THR A 50 5.39 12.01 -44.62
N GLU A 51 5.76 13.28 -44.81
CA GLU A 51 6.57 13.73 -45.95
C GLU A 51 7.91 12.98 -46.05
N ASP A 52 8.47 12.58 -44.91
CA ASP A 52 9.69 11.77 -44.82
C ASP A 52 9.48 10.27 -45.16
N GLY A 53 8.26 9.88 -45.50
CA GLY A 53 7.89 8.49 -45.81
C GLY A 53 7.69 7.59 -44.59
N HIS A 54 7.63 8.15 -43.37
CA HIS A 54 7.37 7.38 -42.16
C HIS A 54 5.87 7.18 -41.93
N THR A 55 5.48 5.97 -41.51
CA THR A 55 4.08 5.66 -41.16
C THR A 55 3.80 5.95 -39.69
N ILE A 56 2.80 6.78 -39.40
CA ILE A 56 2.29 7.04 -38.05
C ILE A 56 0.93 6.36 -37.90
N TRP A 57 0.80 5.48 -36.92
CA TRP A 57 -0.39 4.69 -36.67
C TRP A 57 -1.36 5.38 -35.71
N HIS A 58 -2.66 5.20 -35.97
CA HIS A 58 -3.75 5.77 -35.19
C HIS A 58 -4.72 4.68 -34.70
N PRO A 59 -4.36 3.91 -33.66
CA PRO A 59 -5.20 2.83 -33.17
C PRO A 59 -6.47 3.36 -32.49
N LYS A 60 -7.55 2.57 -32.56
CA LYS A 60 -8.83 2.88 -31.92
C LYS A 60 -8.88 2.36 -30.50
N TRP A 61 -8.27 3.09 -29.56
CA TRP A 61 -8.13 2.65 -28.16
C TRP A 61 -9.44 2.46 -27.40
N LEU A 62 -10.55 3.05 -27.86
CA LEU A 62 -11.88 2.90 -27.27
C LEU A 62 -12.74 1.84 -27.98
N SER A 63 -12.26 1.29 -29.10
CA SER A 63 -12.94 0.22 -29.83
C SER A 63 -12.44 -1.16 -29.40
N SER A 64 -13.18 -2.21 -29.79
CA SER A 64 -12.77 -3.59 -29.53
C SER A 64 -11.34 -3.86 -30.00
N VAL A 65 -10.60 -4.70 -29.27
CA VAL A 65 -9.25 -5.15 -29.67
C VAL A 65 -9.28 -5.91 -31.00
N ASP A 66 -10.42 -6.53 -31.32
CA ASP A 66 -10.66 -7.25 -32.57
C ASP A 66 -11.22 -6.33 -33.68
N ASP A 67 -11.29 -5.01 -33.46
CA ASP A 67 -11.58 -4.04 -34.51
C ASP A 67 -10.55 -4.15 -35.66
N THR A 68 -10.99 -3.90 -36.87
CA THR A 68 -10.17 -4.05 -38.08
C THR A 68 -8.89 -3.21 -38.03
N ILE A 69 -8.95 -1.96 -37.56
CA ILE A 69 -7.79 -1.07 -37.47
C ILE A 69 -6.85 -1.53 -36.36
N ASN A 70 -7.40 -1.90 -35.20
CA ASN A 70 -6.63 -2.41 -34.07
C ASN A 70 -5.91 -3.72 -34.42
N THR A 71 -6.59 -4.61 -35.14
CA THR A 71 -6.01 -5.87 -35.62
C THR A 71 -4.87 -5.63 -36.59
N LYS A 72 -5.00 -4.68 -37.51
CA LYS A 72 -3.91 -4.27 -38.43
C LYS A 72 -2.71 -3.71 -37.66
N PHE A 73 -2.95 -2.83 -36.70
CA PHE A 73 -1.89 -2.25 -35.87
C PHE A 73 -1.14 -3.30 -35.03
N ILE A 74 -1.86 -4.21 -34.36
CA ILE A 74 -1.26 -5.30 -33.57
C ILE A 74 -0.43 -6.22 -34.47
N ARG A 75 -0.90 -6.48 -35.70
CA ARG A 75 -0.16 -7.26 -36.69
C ARG A 75 1.11 -6.55 -37.12
N GLU A 76 1.05 -5.25 -37.43
CA GLU A 76 2.24 -4.46 -37.76
C GLU A 76 3.30 -4.51 -36.66
N VAL A 77 2.91 -4.34 -35.39
CA VAL A 77 3.84 -4.49 -34.26
C VAL A 77 4.46 -5.89 -34.26
N THR A 78 3.64 -6.93 -34.46
CA THR A 78 4.09 -8.32 -34.48
C THR A 78 5.11 -8.55 -35.61
N ASP A 79 4.81 -8.05 -36.80
CA ASP A 79 5.64 -8.22 -37.99
C ASP A 79 6.95 -7.42 -37.86
N LYS A 80 6.94 -6.22 -37.25
CA LYS A 80 8.16 -5.47 -36.95
C LYS A 80 9.06 -6.20 -35.95
N VAL A 81 8.51 -6.75 -34.85
CA VAL A 81 9.29 -7.55 -33.90
C VAL A 81 9.89 -8.77 -34.61
N TRP A 82 9.08 -9.49 -35.38
CA TRP A 82 9.53 -10.66 -36.12
C TRP A 82 10.65 -10.33 -37.11
N ASN A 83 10.49 -9.26 -37.90
CA ASN A 83 11.49 -8.87 -38.91
C ASN A 83 12.78 -8.38 -38.27
N ASN A 84 12.70 -7.60 -37.17
CA ASN A 84 13.89 -7.13 -36.45
C ASN A 84 14.70 -8.31 -35.91
N GLU A 85 14.05 -9.24 -35.21
CA GLU A 85 14.73 -10.44 -34.68
C GLU A 85 15.27 -11.34 -35.80
N LYS A 86 14.55 -11.48 -36.91
CA LYS A 86 15.03 -12.23 -38.09
C LYS A 86 16.31 -11.63 -38.67
N GLN A 87 16.43 -10.29 -38.70
CA GLN A 87 17.65 -9.59 -39.14
C GLN A 87 18.80 -9.78 -38.15
N HIS A 88 18.50 -9.96 -36.86
CA HIS A 88 19.49 -10.19 -35.81
C HIS A 88 19.99 -11.64 -35.70
N LYS A 89 19.38 -12.63 -36.38
CA LYS A 89 19.91 -14.01 -36.48
C LYS A 89 21.17 -14.15 -37.36
N ASN A 90 21.85 -13.04 -37.67
CA ASN A 90 23.20 -13.05 -38.21
C ASN A 90 24.19 -13.54 -37.13
N PRO A 91 25.23 -14.32 -37.45
CA PRO A 91 26.09 -14.99 -36.47
C PRO A 91 26.87 -14.07 -35.51
N ASN A 92 26.79 -12.75 -35.68
CA ASN A 92 27.52 -11.75 -34.90
C ASN A 92 26.65 -10.90 -33.95
N THR A 93 25.34 -11.11 -33.91
CA THR A 93 24.45 -10.39 -32.99
C THR A 93 23.53 -11.35 -32.27
N ASN A 94 23.53 -11.36 -30.94
CA ASN A 94 22.51 -12.06 -30.18
C ASN A 94 21.22 -11.23 -30.23
N GLY A 95 20.12 -11.80 -30.74
CA GLY A 95 18.79 -11.18 -30.72
C GLY A 95 18.32 -10.88 -29.29
N GLU A 96 17.30 -10.04 -29.14
CA GLU A 96 16.77 -9.65 -27.83
C GLU A 96 15.77 -10.69 -27.27
N ILE A 97 15.26 -11.58 -28.12
CA ILE A 97 14.31 -12.63 -27.78
C ILE A 97 15.00 -14.00 -27.78
N ASN A 98 14.79 -14.79 -26.72
CA ASN A 98 15.29 -16.16 -26.64
C ASN A 98 14.66 -17.02 -27.73
N ASP A 99 15.40 -17.97 -28.30
CA ASP A 99 14.89 -18.84 -29.38
C ASP A 99 13.62 -19.62 -29.00
N GLU A 100 13.51 -20.06 -27.74
CA GLU A 100 12.33 -20.75 -27.19
C GLU A 100 11.05 -19.88 -27.20
N ASP A 101 11.23 -18.55 -27.16
CA ASP A 101 10.18 -17.55 -27.13
C ASP A 101 9.92 -16.95 -28.52
N TYR A 102 10.78 -17.24 -29.50
CA TYR A 102 10.75 -16.66 -30.84
C TYR A 102 9.77 -17.37 -31.77
N HIS A 103 8.49 -17.25 -31.44
CA HIS A 103 7.38 -17.75 -32.26
C HIS A 103 6.41 -16.61 -32.58
N GLN A 104 6.07 -16.43 -33.86
CA GLN A 104 5.19 -15.33 -34.30
C GLN A 104 3.85 -15.30 -33.56
N HIS A 105 3.27 -16.47 -33.25
CA HIS A 105 2.02 -16.56 -32.50
C HIS A 105 2.18 -16.09 -31.03
N LEU A 106 3.34 -16.30 -30.40
CA LEU A 106 3.62 -15.80 -29.04
C LEU A 106 3.81 -14.28 -29.06
N ILE A 107 4.55 -13.75 -30.04
CA ILE A 107 4.72 -12.30 -30.24
C ILE A 107 3.35 -11.64 -30.42
N LEU A 108 2.50 -12.18 -31.30
CA LEU A 108 1.14 -11.70 -31.54
C LEU A 108 0.30 -11.70 -30.26
N LYS A 109 0.35 -12.80 -29.50
CA LYS A 109 -0.36 -12.92 -28.22
C LYS A 109 0.11 -11.87 -27.21
N CYS A 110 1.42 -11.64 -27.13
CA CYS A 110 2.01 -10.61 -26.27
C CYS A 110 1.59 -9.19 -26.71
N ALA A 111 1.63 -8.89 -28.01
CA ALA A 111 1.20 -7.61 -28.58
C ALA A 111 -0.29 -7.35 -28.29
N LYS A 112 -1.15 -8.34 -28.55
CA LYS A 112 -2.59 -8.25 -28.25
C LYS A 112 -2.87 -8.06 -26.76
N ASN A 113 -2.11 -8.73 -25.90
CA ASN A 113 -2.25 -8.57 -24.45
C ASN A 113 -1.82 -7.18 -23.97
N TYR A 114 -0.75 -6.62 -24.56
CA TYR A 114 -0.32 -5.26 -24.27
C TYR A 114 -1.36 -4.23 -24.75
N PHE A 115 -1.90 -4.39 -25.95
CA PHE A 115 -2.99 -3.56 -26.46
C PHE A 115 -4.19 -3.57 -25.52
N ARG A 116 -4.65 -4.75 -25.08
CA ARG A 116 -5.75 -4.88 -24.09
C ARG A 116 -5.46 -4.13 -22.80
N ASN A 117 -4.22 -4.15 -22.33
CA ASN A 117 -3.82 -3.42 -21.14
C ASN A 117 -3.92 -1.90 -21.36
N ILE A 118 -3.42 -1.38 -22.48
CA ILE A 118 -3.56 0.06 -22.82
C ILE A 118 -5.03 0.42 -22.98
N HIS A 119 -5.81 -0.32 -23.78
CA HIS A 119 -7.25 -0.15 -23.93
C HIS A 119 -7.95 -0.08 -22.55
N LYS A 120 -7.68 -1.02 -21.64
CA LYS A 120 -8.24 -1.01 -20.28
C LYS A 120 -7.87 0.28 -19.51
N GLN A 121 -6.63 0.75 -19.62
CA GLN A 121 -6.20 1.99 -18.98
C GLN A 121 -6.94 3.20 -19.58
N VAL A 122 -6.99 3.31 -20.90
CA VAL A 122 -7.67 4.41 -21.61
C VAL A 122 -9.16 4.44 -21.28
N THR A 123 -9.87 3.31 -21.43
CA THR A 123 -11.30 3.22 -21.06
C THR A 123 -11.54 3.54 -19.58
N GLY A 124 -10.57 3.22 -18.71
CA GLY A 124 -10.62 3.58 -17.30
C GLY A 124 -10.50 5.08 -17.06
N HIS A 125 -9.68 5.79 -17.83
CA HIS A 125 -9.45 7.24 -17.70
C HIS A 125 -10.56 8.07 -18.36
N THR A 126 -11.19 7.57 -19.44
CA THR A 126 -12.27 8.30 -20.11
C THR A 126 -13.56 8.36 -19.27
N ASN A 127 -13.71 7.46 -18.29
CA ASN A 127 -14.88 7.43 -17.40
C ASN A 127 -14.45 7.89 -15.99
N PRO A 128 -14.92 9.06 -15.51
CA PRO A 128 -14.48 9.62 -14.23
C PRO A 128 -14.79 8.69 -13.05
N ASP A 129 -15.93 7.99 -13.06
CA ASP A 129 -16.30 7.04 -12.00
C ASP A 129 -15.36 5.82 -11.96
N LYS A 130 -14.93 5.33 -13.14
CA LYS A 130 -13.98 4.22 -13.22
C LYS A 130 -12.58 4.66 -12.80
N MET A 131 -12.20 5.89 -13.12
CA MET A 131 -10.93 6.49 -12.69
C MET A 131 -10.90 6.62 -11.17
N ALA A 132 -11.94 7.22 -10.56
CA ALA A 132 -12.06 7.36 -9.11
C ALA A 132 -11.98 5.99 -8.39
N LYS A 133 -12.67 4.97 -8.91
CA LYS A 133 -12.59 3.60 -8.37
C LYS A 133 -11.20 2.96 -8.53
N ALA A 134 -10.49 3.24 -9.62
CA ALA A 134 -9.16 2.72 -9.85
C ALA A 134 -8.12 3.39 -8.94
N GLU A 135 -8.22 4.69 -8.73
CA GLU A 135 -7.42 5.45 -7.76
C GLU A 135 -7.69 4.97 -6.34
N GLU A 136 -8.95 4.83 -5.96
CA GLU A 136 -9.35 4.27 -4.66
C GLU A 136 -8.77 2.86 -4.47
N HIS A 137 -8.88 2.00 -5.48
CA HIS A 137 -8.29 0.66 -5.42
C HIS A 137 -6.75 0.70 -5.31
N LEU A 138 -6.08 1.63 -5.99
CA LEU A 138 -4.62 1.79 -5.90
C LEU A 138 -4.21 2.23 -4.50
N VAL A 139 -4.91 3.22 -3.94
CA VAL A 139 -4.71 3.72 -2.56
C VAL A 139 -4.94 2.58 -1.56
N ASN A 140 -6.07 1.87 -1.69
CA ASN A 140 -6.42 0.75 -0.81
C ASN A 140 -5.43 -0.41 -0.94
N SER A 141 -4.95 -0.73 -2.14
CA SER A 141 -3.94 -1.78 -2.35
C SER A 141 -2.59 -1.39 -1.77
N CYS A 142 -2.19 -0.13 -1.90
CA CYS A 142 -0.97 0.39 -1.28
C CYS A 142 -1.08 0.32 0.24
N HIS A 143 -2.21 0.79 0.79
CA HIS A 143 -2.53 0.72 2.21
C HIS A 143 -2.46 -0.72 2.73
N HIS A 144 -3.14 -1.66 2.07
CA HIS A 144 -3.14 -3.06 2.47
C HIS A 144 -1.74 -3.68 2.40
N SER A 145 -0.94 -3.36 1.38
CA SER A 145 0.44 -3.84 1.29
C SER A 145 1.32 -3.32 2.42
N GLN A 146 1.15 -2.05 2.83
CA GLN A 146 1.88 -1.46 3.95
C GLN A 146 1.48 -2.10 5.28
N CYS A 147 0.17 -2.21 5.54
CA CYS A 147 -0.38 -2.82 6.75
C CYS A 147 0.01 -4.30 6.85
N SER A 148 0.00 -5.04 5.74
CA SER A 148 0.44 -6.45 5.70
C SER A 148 1.90 -6.61 6.13
N GLY A 149 2.79 -5.71 5.71
CA GLY A 149 4.19 -5.71 6.14
C GLY A 149 4.35 -5.48 7.66
N VAL A 150 3.64 -4.49 8.19
CA VAL A 150 3.64 -4.18 9.63
C VAL A 150 3.07 -5.35 10.44
N SER A 151 1.89 -5.84 10.07
CA SER A 151 1.24 -6.97 10.76
C SER A 151 2.05 -8.25 10.68
N LYS A 152 2.76 -8.51 9.57
CA LYS A 152 3.68 -9.67 9.48
C LYS A 152 4.80 -9.57 10.51
N ASN A 153 5.37 -8.38 10.70
CA ASN A 153 6.40 -8.17 11.71
C ASN A 153 5.81 -8.26 13.12
N HIS A 154 4.68 -7.62 13.37
CA HIS A 154 3.96 -7.71 14.65
C HIS A 154 3.61 -9.16 15.01
N ARG A 155 3.13 -9.99 14.06
CA ARG A 155 2.84 -11.41 14.32
C ARG A 155 4.07 -12.20 14.74
N LYS A 156 5.24 -11.90 14.16
CA LYS A 156 6.51 -12.52 14.61
C LYS A 156 6.80 -12.14 16.05
N VAL A 157 6.70 -10.85 16.38
CA VAL A 157 6.91 -10.36 17.75
C VAL A 157 5.89 -10.95 18.71
N ALA A 158 4.62 -11.00 18.36
CA ALA A 158 3.58 -11.56 19.23
C ALA A 158 3.75 -13.06 19.45
N THR A 159 4.29 -13.78 18.47
CA THR A 159 4.68 -15.20 18.67
C THR A 159 5.80 -15.30 19.70
N TRP A 160 6.80 -14.43 19.62
CA TRP A 160 7.87 -14.35 20.62
C TRP A 160 7.34 -13.95 22.00
N PHE A 161 6.51 -12.91 22.07
CA PHE A 161 5.87 -12.43 23.30
C PHE A 161 5.07 -13.54 23.98
N LYS A 162 4.25 -14.27 23.20
CA LYS A 162 3.49 -15.43 23.69
C LYS A 162 4.41 -16.53 24.26
N ALA A 163 5.53 -16.81 23.60
CA ALA A 163 6.48 -17.80 24.09
C ALA A 163 7.19 -17.33 25.38
N GLU A 164 7.52 -16.04 25.47
CA GLU A 164 8.16 -15.46 26.66
C GLU A 164 7.21 -15.43 27.86
N THR A 165 5.96 -14.98 27.68
CA THR A 165 4.96 -14.96 28.75
C THR A 165 4.66 -16.36 29.25
N LYS A 166 4.54 -17.34 28.33
CA LYS A 166 4.43 -18.76 28.67
C LYS A 166 5.58 -19.24 29.55
N ALA A 167 6.82 -18.95 29.14
CA ALA A 167 8.00 -19.40 29.85
C ALA A 167 8.05 -18.80 31.27
N LYS A 168 7.71 -17.51 31.40
CA LYS A 168 7.62 -16.82 32.71
C LYS A 168 6.54 -17.40 33.60
N ALA A 169 5.33 -17.63 33.07
CA ALA A 169 4.24 -18.20 33.84
C ALA A 169 4.55 -19.63 34.31
N LYS A 170 5.13 -20.46 33.43
CA LYS A 170 5.61 -21.80 33.78
C LYS A 170 6.67 -21.76 34.88
N ALA A 171 7.59 -20.80 34.84
CA ALA A 171 8.61 -20.63 35.88
C ALA A 171 8.00 -20.22 37.24
N LEU A 172 6.86 -19.53 37.23
CA LEU A 172 6.12 -19.13 38.43
C LEU A 172 5.07 -20.17 38.88
N GLY A 173 4.95 -21.31 38.19
CA GLY A 173 3.93 -22.32 38.49
C GLY A 173 2.50 -21.84 38.25
N GLN A 174 2.31 -20.81 37.42
CA GLN A 174 1.01 -20.24 37.07
C GLN A 174 0.57 -20.70 35.69
N ASP A 175 -0.73 -20.97 35.53
CA ASP A 175 -1.33 -21.22 34.23
C ASP A 175 -1.61 -19.87 33.54
N SER A 176 -0.87 -19.52 32.48
CA SER A 176 -1.06 -18.24 31.80
C SER A 176 -2.15 -18.28 30.76
N GLY A 177 -3.33 -17.78 31.11
CA GLY A 177 -4.35 -17.35 30.14
C GLY A 177 -3.91 -16.18 29.23
N LEU A 178 -2.82 -15.48 29.60
CA LEU A 178 -2.19 -14.38 28.86
C LEU A 178 -1.76 -14.73 27.42
N GLU A 179 -1.60 -16.01 27.11
CA GLU A 179 -1.13 -16.50 25.82
C GLU A 179 -2.22 -16.53 24.73
N LEU A 180 -3.48 -16.59 25.13
CA LEU A 180 -4.60 -16.68 24.21
C LEU A 180 -4.93 -15.28 23.68
N GLY A 181 -4.91 -15.15 22.35
CA GLY A 181 -5.42 -13.96 21.67
C GLY A 181 -4.37 -12.94 21.21
N ALA A 182 -3.10 -12.97 21.65
CA ALA A 182 -2.10 -11.97 21.20
C ALA A 182 -1.92 -11.91 19.67
N LEU A 183 -2.00 -13.07 18.99
CA LEU A 183 -2.00 -13.13 17.52
C LEU A 183 -3.33 -12.71 16.91
N ALA A 184 -4.46 -12.96 17.60
CA ALA A 184 -5.79 -12.56 17.16
C ALA A 184 -5.99 -11.04 17.22
N LEU A 185 -5.26 -10.35 18.12
CA LEU A 185 -5.21 -8.89 18.22
C LEU A 185 -4.51 -8.23 17.00
N ILE A 186 -3.77 -8.99 16.18
CA ILE A 186 -3.01 -8.46 15.04
C ILE A 186 -3.75 -8.75 13.74
N ASP A 187 -4.85 -8.01 13.53
CA ASP A 187 -5.50 -7.89 12.23
C ASP A 187 -4.95 -6.66 11.49
N THR A 188 -4.59 -6.84 10.22
CA THR A 188 -4.11 -5.78 9.31
C THR A 188 -5.10 -4.63 9.19
N ASP A 189 -6.38 -4.94 9.27
CA ASP A 189 -7.44 -3.96 9.00
C ASP A 189 -7.79 -3.15 10.26
N PHE A 190 -7.32 -3.60 11.43
CA PHE A 190 -7.40 -2.88 12.70
C PHE A 190 -6.05 -2.29 13.11
N CYS A 191 -5.07 -2.26 12.21
CA CYS A 191 -3.87 -1.45 12.33
C CYS A 191 -4.17 -0.03 11.79
N LYS A 192 -3.45 0.99 12.25
CA LYS A 192 -3.65 2.42 11.89
C LYS A 192 -3.85 2.69 10.38
N ASP A 193 -4.54 3.78 10.04
CA ASP A 193 -4.63 4.26 8.66
C ASP A 193 -3.39 5.10 8.34
N ALA A 194 -2.57 4.65 7.38
CA ALA A 194 -1.48 5.45 6.84
C ALA A 194 -2.01 6.37 5.75
N VAL A 195 -1.95 7.68 5.98
CA VAL A 195 -2.41 8.70 5.04
C VAL A 195 -1.20 9.38 4.42
N PHE A 196 -1.14 9.33 3.09
CA PHE A 196 -0.22 10.13 2.30
C PHE A 196 -0.70 11.59 2.34
N HIS A 197 0.25 12.52 2.43
CA HIS A 197 -0.07 13.93 2.47
C HIS A 197 0.89 14.71 1.57
N ASP A 198 0.41 15.87 1.16
CA ASP A 198 1.21 16.92 0.57
C ASP A 198 1.75 17.80 1.72
N ASP A 199 3.06 18.01 1.80
CA ASP A 199 3.71 18.76 2.89
C ASP A 199 3.18 20.20 2.96
N ASP A 200 2.79 20.76 1.80
CA ASP A 200 2.25 22.12 1.68
C ASP A 200 0.80 22.23 2.20
N LYS A 201 0.13 21.10 2.45
CA LYS A 201 -1.25 21.03 2.94
C LYS A 201 -1.34 20.58 4.40
N LEU A 202 -0.21 20.38 5.08
CA LEU A 202 -0.20 20.04 6.49
C LEU A 202 -0.56 21.24 7.36
N SER A 203 -1.30 20.99 8.43
CA SER A 203 -1.42 21.97 9.51
C SER A 203 -0.07 22.14 10.21
N ASP A 204 0.17 23.34 10.77
CA ASP A 204 1.38 23.66 11.53
C ASP A 204 1.67 22.61 12.62
N SER A 205 0.63 22.15 13.32
CA SER A 205 0.74 21.12 14.36
C SER A 205 1.26 19.76 13.86
N LEU A 206 0.93 19.36 12.63
CA LEU A 206 1.44 18.12 12.02
C LEU A 206 2.87 18.32 11.54
N GLN A 207 3.18 19.49 10.99
CA GLN A 207 4.51 19.85 10.54
C GLN A 207 5.51 19.86 11.72
N GLU A 208 5.13 20.47 12.84
CA GLU A 208 5.94 20.48 14.08
C GLU A 208 6.20 19.07 14.60
N ARG A 209 5.18 18.19 14.64
CA ARG A 209 5.35 16.79 15.05
C ARG A 209 6.32 16.04 14.15
N ARG A 210 6.21 16.22 12.84
CA ARG A 210 7.11 15.61 11.86
C ARG A 210 8.55 16.08 12.08
N GLN A 211 8.75 17.39 12.26
CA GLN A 211 10.06 17.99 12.50
C GLN A 211 10.65 17.50 13.82
N LYS A 212 9.86 17.45 14.89
CA LYS A 212 10.28 16.95 16.22
C LYS A 212 10.71 15.49 16.19
N ALA A 213 10.08 14.67 15.34
CA ALA A 213 10.45 13.28 15.13
C ALA A 213 11.62 13.10 14.13
N GLU A 214 12.21 14.19 13.63
CA GLU A 214 13.29 14.20 12.63
C GLU A 214 12.95 13.43 11.34
N LEU A 215 11.68 13.48 10.92
CA LEU A 215 11.18 12.69 9.79
C LEU A 215 11.22 13.47 8.47
N SER A 216 11.57 12.77 7.38
CA SER A 216 11.57 13.34 6.03
C SER A 216 10.17 13.73 5.57
N LYS A 217 10.07 14.60 4.56
CA LYS A 217 8.79 15.06 3.99
C LYS A 217 7.93 13.91 3.43
N ASP A 218 8.57 12.84 2.95
CA ASP A 218 7.87 11.70 2.33
C ASP A 218 7.31 10.66 3.34
N VAL A 219 7.25 11.00 4.63
CA VAL A 219 6.81 10.08 5.69
C VAL A 219 5.29 10.13 5.83
N ASN A 220 4.62 8.98 5.93
CA ASN A 220 3.15 8.97 6.04
C ASN A 220 2.66 9.41 7.44
N ILE A 221 1.48 10.01 7.50
CA ILE A 221 0.80 10.25 8.78
C ILE A 221 0.06 8.99 9.19
N ALA A 222 0.20 8.59 10.45
CA ALA A 222 -0.59 7.55 11.07
C ALA A 222 -1.82 8.16 11.74
N ILE A 223 -2.99 7.96 11.13
CA ILE A 223 -4.28 8.30 11.75
C ILE A 223 -4.77 7.07 12.51
N ARG A 224 -5.06 7.26 13.80
CA ARG A 224 -5.62 6.20 14.66
C ARG A 224 -7.13 6.31 14.74
N TYR A 225 -7.76 5.24 15.19
CA TYR A 225 -9.21 5.14 15.28
C TYR A 225 -9.67 5.39 16.70
N GLU A 226 -10.70 6.22 16.84
CA GLU A 226 -11.23 6.69 18.11
C GLU A 226 -11.68 5.54 19.03
N TRP A 227 -12.29 4.52 18.42
CA TRP A 227 -12.79 3.34 19.12
C TRP A 227 -11.71 2.52 19.81
N ARG A 228 -10.42 2.70 19.52
CA ARG A 228 -9.36 1.84 20.10
C ARG A 228 -9.10 2.18 21.57
N SER A 229 -9.00 1.16 22.40
CA SER A 229 -8.57 1.29 23.80
C SER A 229 -7.11 1.75 23.90
N ILE A 230 -6.78 2.48 24.96
CA ILE A 230 -5.39 2.93 25.24
C ILE A 230 -4.45 1.73 25.33
N ASP A 231 -4.90 0.65 25.96
CA ASP A 231 -4.12 -0.57 26.12
C ASP A 231 -3.79 -1.25 24.79
N TYR A 232 -4.78 -1.33 23.88
CA TYR A 232 -4.55 -1.88 22.54
C TYR A 232 -3.57 -1.03 21.72
N VAL A 233 -3.75 0.30 21.75
CA VAL A 233 -2.82 1.24 21.10
C VAL A 233 -1.41 1.06 21.66
N THR A 234 -1.28 0.89 22.98
CA THR A 234 0.00 0.65 23.65
C THR A 234 0.64 -0.67 23.23
N PHE A 235 -0.15 -1.75 23.15
CA PHE A 235 0.31 -3.05 22.68
C PHE A 235 0.87 -2.98 21.24
N LEU A 236 0.20 -2.25 20.33
CA LEU A 236 0.71 -2.06 18.97
C LEU A 236 2.04 -1.26 18.93
N CYS A 237 2.20 -0.25 19.79
CA CYS A 237 3.45 0.50 19.91
C CYS A 237 4.58 -0.40 20.44
N PHE A 238 4.31 -1.17 21.50
CA PHE A 238 5.23 -2.16 22.05
C PHE A 238 5.70 -3.17 20.98
N LEU A 239 4.77 -3.74 20.21
CA LEU A 239 5.10 -4.67 19.14
C LEU A 239 5.96 -4.02 18.05
N SER A 240 5.70 -2.75 17.73
CA SER A 240 6.49 -1.99 16.74
C SER A 240 7.93 -1.80 17.20
N LEU A 241 8.15 -1.42 18.47
CA LEU A 241 9.48 -1.28 19.05
C LEU A 241 10.24 -2.62 19.03
N LYS A 242 9.63 -3.69 19.54
CA LYS A 242 10.27 -5.01 19.59
C LYS A 242 10.54 -5.55 18.17
N ALA A 243 9.66 -5.27 17.20
CA ALA A 243 9.89 -5.64 15.79
C ALA A 243 11.11 -4.93 15.21
N ALA A 244 11.29 -3.65 15.54
CA ALA A 244 12.43 -2.87 15.10
C ALA A 244 13.74 -3.35 15.74
N LYS A 245 13.70 -3.81 17.01
CA LYS A 245 14.83 -4.45 17.70
C LYS A 245 15.17 -5.85 17.17
N LEU A 246 14.16 -6.61 16.71
CA LEU A 246 14.32 -7.96 16.15
C LEU A 246 14.73 -7.98 14.68
N ALA A 247 14.58 -6.89 13.95
CA ALA A 247 15.06 -6.80 12.58
C ALA A 247 16.58 -7.00 12.60
N PRO A 248 17.12 -8.07 11.99
CA PRO A 248 18.55 -8.34 12.04
C PRO A 248 19.28 -7.11 11.49
N HIS A 249 20.26 -6.61 12.25
CA HIS A 249 21.36 -5.88 11.66
C HIS A 249 21.91 -6.78 10.56
N ALA A 250 21.53 -6.52 9.31
CA ALA A 250 22.06 -7.21 8.15
C ALA A 250 23.54 -6.83 8.03
N GLN A 251 24.39 -7.42 8.86
CA GLN A 251 25.79 -7.50 8.55
C GLN A 251 25.93 -8.48 7.38
N PRO A 252 26.67 -8.10 6.33
CA PRO A 252 26.88 -8.98 5.20
C PRO A 252 27.68 -10.20 5.69
N ALA A 253 27.06 -11.37 5.66
CA ALA A 253 27.75 -12.62 5.86
C ALA A 253 28.74 -12.82 4.68
N ASN A 254 30.02 -12.85 5.03
CA ASN A 254 31.17 -13.35 4.28
C ASN A 254 31.01 -13.63 2.77
N GLY A 255 31.63 -12.75 1.95
CA GLY A 255 32.54 -13.22 0.91
C GLY A 255 32.05 -13.40 -0.53
N GLN A 256 30.78 -13.16 -0.88
CA GLN A 256 30.36 -13.19 -2.30
C GLN A 256 30.37 -11.80 -2.95
N PRO A 257 30.93 -11.64 -4.17
CA PRO A 257 30.95 -10.36 -4.88
C PRO A 257 29.52 -9.97 -5.29
N ALA A 258 28.99 -8.94 -4.62
CA ALA A 258 27.63 -8.47 -4.79
C ALA A 258 27.46 -7.64 -6.08
N THR A 259 26.56 -8.08 -6.95
CA THR A 259 25.92 -7.25 -7.97
C THR A 259 25.22 -6.04 -7.32
N LYS A 260 25.63 -4.83 -7.74
CA LYS A 260 25.06 -3.50 -7.43
C LYS A 260 24.64 -3.28 -5.97
N LYS A 261 25.60 -2.79 -5.16
CA LYS A 261 25.39 -2.29 -3.81
C LYS A 261 24.33 -1.17 -3.80
N ARG A 262 23.16 -1.46 -3.23
CA ARG A 262 22.19 -0.44 -2.80
C ARG A 262 22.83 0.37 -1.68
N ARG A 263 22.81 1.70 -1.79
CA ARG A 263 23.43 2.64 -0.83
C ARG A 263 22.91 2.35 0.59
N THR A 264 23.81 1.98 1.49
CA THR A 264 23.52 1.75 2.91
C THR A 264 23.50 3.11 3.61
N THR A 265 22.32 3.71 3.74
CA THR A 265 22.12 4.83 4.67
C THR A 265 22.21 4.29 6.10
N THR A 266 22.96 5.00 6.96
CA THR A 266 23.07 4.72 8.39
C THR A 266 21.68 4.62 9.01
N ASN A 267 21.32 3.42 9.47
CA ASN A 267 20.02 3.08 10.04
C ASN A 267 19.82 3.78 11.40
N LYS A 268 19.44 5.06 11.40
CA LYS A 268 18.52 5.52 12.46
C LYS A 268 17.27 4.65 12.37
N LEU A 269 16.70 4.26 13.51
CA LEU A 269 15.45 3.50 13.63
C LEU A 269 14.33 4.31 12.94
N THR A 270 14.25 4.26 11.62
CA THR A 270 13.50 5.25 10.85
C THR A 270 12.04 4.80 10.84
N LYS A 271 11.31 5.27 11.86
CA LYS A 271 9.85 5.18 11.88
C LYS A 271 9.37 5.84 10.60
N LYS A 272 8.80 5.06 9.68
CA LYS A 272 8.29 5.56 8.38
C LYS A 272 6.95 6.30 8.50
N THR A 273 6.49 6.53 9.73
CA THR A 273 5.22 7.20 10.01
C THR A 273 5.33 7.98 11.32
N PHE A 274 4.70 9.15 11.42
CA PHE A 274 4.43 9.80 12.72
C PHE A 274 2.94 9.79 13.02
N ASP A 275 2.58 9.83 14.30
CA ASP A 275 1.19 9.78 14.74
C ASP A 275 0.54 11.17 14.68
N ALA A 276 -0.64 11.23 14.06
CA ALA A 276 -1.50 12.43 14.07
C ALA A 276 -1.91 12.80 15.50
N PRO A 277 -2.23 14.08 15.79
CA PRO A 277 -2.81 14.46 17.08
C PRO A 277 -4.12 13.72 17.34
N SER A 278 -4.44 13.53 18.62
CA SER A 278 -5.63 12.76 19.04
C SER A 278 -6.93 13.42 18.57
N SER A 279 -6.94 14.73 18.35
CA SER A 279 -8.07 15.45 17.74
C SER A 279 -8.38 15.08 16.29
N MET A 280 -7.44 14.44 15.59
CA MET A 280 -7.60 13.98 14.19
C MET A 280 -7.91 12.48 14.08
N MET A 281 -8.27 11.82 15.18
CA MET A 281 -8.61 10.41 15.15
C MET A 281 -9.83 10.16 14.25
N SER A 282 -9.80 9.03 13.55
CA SER A 282 -10.87 8.61 12.66
C SER A 282 -12.06 8.08 13.46
N LYS A 283 -13.25 8.61 13.16
CA LYS A 283 -14.54 8.14 13.69
C LYS A 283 -15.10 6.89 12.99
N LYS A 284 -14.34 6.30 12.06
CA LYS A 284 -14.76 5.09 11.35
C LYS A 284 -14.96 3.94 12.35
N GLU A 285 -16.09 3.24 12.21
CA GLU A 285 -16.36 2.03 12.98
C GLU A 285 -15.33 0.92 12.72
N PRO A 286 -15.15 -0.04 13.65
CA PRO A 286 -14.31 -1.21 13.41
C PRO A 286 -14.84 -2.03 12.22
N SER A 287 -14.11 -2.01 11.11
CA SER A 287 -14.44 -2.81 9.93
C SER A 287 -13.18 -3.38 9.30
N SER A 288 -13.22 -4.68 9.00
CA SER A 288 -12.12 -5.37 8.31
C SER A 288 -12.26 -5.38 6.79
N GLY A 289 -13.43 -4.99 6.25
CA GLY A 289 -13.72 -5.16 4.82
C GLY A 289 -13.71 -6.61 4.30
N LYS A 290 -13.47 -7.59 5.17
CA LYS A 290 -13.44 -9.03 4.85
C LYS A 290 -14.85 -9.63 4.81
N LYS A 291 -14.98 -10.77 4.13
CA LYS A 291 -16.21 -11.60 4.12
C LYS A 291 -15.84 -13.04 4.52
N PRO A 292 -16.21 -13.53 5.72
CA PRO A 292 -16.91 -12.80 6.79
C PRO A 292 -16.03 -11.70 7.43
N PRO A 293 -16.64 -10.65 8.02
CA PRO A 293 -15.89 -9.60 8.70
C PRO A 293 -15.20 -10.16 9.95
N THR A 294 -13.94 -9.77 10.18
CA THR A 294 -13.31 -9.90 11.49
C THR A 294 -14.06 -9.05 12.50
N ILE A 295 -14.42 -9.64 13.64
CA ILE A 295 -15.07 -8.96 14.77
C ILE A 295 -13.96 -8.59 15.78
N PRO A 296 -13.85 -7.32 16.22
CA PRO A 296 -12.86 -6.92 17.22
C PRO A 296 -13.17 -7.52 18.61
N LEU A 297 -12.13 -7.71 19.42
CA LEU A 297 -12.29 -8.12 20.82
C LEU A 297 -12.70 -6.91 21.67
N LYS A 298 -13.52 -7.11 22.71
CA LYS A 298 -13.96 -6.05 23.62
C LYS A 298 -12.79 -5.27 24.23
N SER A 299 -11.71 -5.96 24.60
CA SER A 299 -10.49 -5.36 25.15
C SER A 299 -9.75 -4.44 24.16
N MET A 300 -9.99 -4.57 22.85
CA MET A 300 -9.43 -3.68 21.82
C MET A 300 -10.18 -2.35 21.74
N VAL A 301 -11.41 -2.30 22.23
CA VAL A 301 -12.34 -1.18 22.06
C VAL A 301 -12.39 -0.37 23.34
N ASP A 302 -12.44 0.94 23.20
CA ASP A 302 -12.65 1.87 24.28
C ASP A 302 -14.03 1.63 24.91
N LEU A 303 -14.07 1.63 26.23
CA LEU A 303 -15.30 1.32 26.96
C LEU A 303 -16.41 2.33 26.64
N ARG A 304 -16.08 3.62 26.56
CA ARG A 304 -17.08 4.68 26.30
C ARG A 304 -17.61 4.59 24.89
N TRP A 305 -16.71 4.35 23.94
CA TRP A 305 -17.12 4.12 22.56
C TRP A 305 -18.08 2.93 22.44
N THR A 306 -17.85 1.88 23.23
CA THR A 306 -18.74 0.71 23.29
C THR A 306 -20.12 1.04 23.87
N GLU A 307 -20.18 1.89 24.89
CA GLU A 307 -21.42 2.38 25.50
C GLU A 307 -22.25 3.23 24.52
N GLU A 308 -21.59 4.06 23.72
CA GLU A 308 -22.21 4.88 22.66
C GLU A 308 -22.66 4.05 21.45
N HIS A 309 -22.02 2.90 21.20
CA HIS A 309 -22.25 2.06 20.01
C HIS A 309 -22.64 0.62 20.38
N PRO A 310 -23.73 0.39 21.14
CA PRO A 310 -24.08 -0.93 21.68
C PRO A 310 -24.50 -1.95 20.60
N LYS A 311 -24.77 -1.49 19.37
CA LYS A 311 -25.13 -2.33 18.22
C LYS A 311 -23.93 -3.00 17.56
N VAL A 312 -22.71 -2.53 17.85
CA VAL A 312 -21.49 -3.07 17.24
C VAL A 312 -21.15 -4.40 17.91
N GLN A 313 -21.05 -5.45 17.10
CA GLN A 313 -20.71 -6.78 17.60
C GLN A 313 -19.25 -6.78 18.07
N LEU A 314 -19.03 -7.21 19.31
CA LEU A 314 -17.71 -7.38 19.91
C LEU A 314 -17.57 -8.81 20.44
N MET A 315 -16.37 -9.37 20.37
CA MET A 315 -16.06 -10.70 20.91
C MET A 315 -15.37 -10.60 22.27
N ASP A 316 -15.68 -11.50 23.18
CA ASP A 316 -14.97 -11.62 24.45
C ASP A 316 -13.55 -12.18 24.27
N GLY A 317 -12.64 -11.80 25.17
CA GLY A 317 -11.29 -12.34 25.24
C GLY A 317 -10.18 -11.29 25.25
N ALA A 318 -8.96 -11.80 25.41
CA ALA A 318 -7.75 -10.99 25.63
C ALA A 318 -7.89 -10.01 26.81
N ASP A 319 -8.53 -10.45 27.91
CA ASP A 319 -8.72 -9.63 29.12
C ASP A 319 -7.39 -9.17 29.73
N TRP A 320 -6.31 -9.92 29.47
CA TRP A 320 -4.94 -9.55 29.83
C TRP A 320 -4.47 -8.23 29.21
N LEU A 321 -5.10 -7.79 28.13
CA LEU A 321 -4.80 -6.51 27.51
C LEU A 321 -5.26 -5.35 28.40
N VAL A 322 -6.29 -5.53 29.23
CA VAL A 322 -6.79 -4.47 30.12
C VAL A 322 -5.70 -4.11 31.14
N GLY A 323 -5.33 -2.83 31.20
CA GLY A 323 -4.25 -2.34 32.06
C GLY A 323 -2.84 -2.59 31.52
N PHE A 324 -2.67 -3.12 30.30
CA PHE A 324 -1.38 -3.34 29.66
C PHE A 324 -0.50 -2.08 29.65
N TYR A 325 -1.08 -0.90 29.43
CA TYR A 325 -0.35 0.37 29.50
C TYR A 325 0.34 0.59 30.85
N ASN A 326 -0.34 0.24 31.94
CA ASN A 326 0.19 0.42 33.29
C ASN A 326 1.32 -0.58 33.58
N CYS A 327 1.24 -1.79 33.02
CA CYS A 327 2.23 -2.86 33.23
C CYS A 327 3.59 -2.65 32.54
N LEU A 328 3.68 -1.76 31.54
CA LEU A 328 4.95 -1.54 30.81
C LEU A 328 5.93 -0.64 31.55
N ASP A 329 7.23 -0.88 31.34
CA ASP A 329 8.27 0.13 31.60
C ASP A 329 8.35 1.06 30.38
N LYS A 330 7.81 2.28 30.53
CA LYS A 330 7.66 3.23 29.43
C LYS A 330 9.01 3.67 28.85
N ALA A 331 10.10 3.59 29.61
CA ALA A 331 11.43 3.94 29.13
C ALA A 331 12.08 2.82 28.29
N GLN A 332 11.71 1.56 28.52
CA GLN A 332 12.32 0.40 27.85
C GLN A 332 11.45 -0.23 26.76
N ASP A 333 10.13 -0.15 26.95
CA ASP A 333 9.12 -0.86 26.19
C ASP A 333 8.36 0.02 25.19
N LEU A 334 8.62 1.33 25.19
CA LEU A 334 8.06 2.29 24.23
C LEU A 334 9.15 3.20 23.66
N LEU A 335 8.89 3.73 22.46
CA LEU A 335 9.64 4.89 21.96
C LEU A 335 9.19 6.15 22.71
N GLU A 336 10.06 7.14 22.82
CA GLU A 336 9.75 8.41 23.49
C GLU A 336 8.53 9.08 22.84
N GLU A 337 8.47 9.08 21.51
CA GLU A 337 7.37 9.68 20.75
C GLU A 337 6.06 8.92 20.98
N ASP A 338 6.12 7.59 21.11
CA ASP A 338 4.95 6.75 21.40
C ASP A 338 4.45 7.02 22.83
N ALA A 339 5.35 7.21 23.80
CA ALA A 339 5.00 7.55 25.18
C ALA A 339 4.35 8.93 25.28
N VAL A 340 4.87 9.93 24.55
CA VAL A 340 4.27 11.27 24.43
C VAL A 340 2.88 11.18 23.82
N TYR A 341 2.72 10.46 22.71
CA TYR A 341 1.44 10.26 22.05
C TYR A 341 0.41 9.58 22.97
N LEU A 342 0.80 8.53 23.70
CA LEU A 342 -0.11 7.82 24.60
C LEU A 342 -0.60 8.72 25.75
N LYS A 343 0.25 9.60 26.28
CA LYS A 343 -0.17 10.60 27.29
C LYS A 343 -1.19 11.58 26.72
N GLU A 344 -0.97 12.05 25.50
CA GLU A 344 -1.93 12.91 24.80
C GLU A 344 -3.27 12.19 24.60
N LEU A 345 -3.22 10.93 24.15
CA LEU A 345 -4.41 10.11 23.92
C LEU A 345 -5.22 9.89 25.20
N ILE A 346 -4.55 9.61 26.32
CA ILE A 346 -5.18 9.50 27.64
C ILE A 346 -5.88 10.81 28.01
N GLY A 347 -5.20 11.95 27.85
CA GLY A 347 -5.77 13.25 28.15
C GLY A 347 -6.94 13.62 27.24
N TRP A 348 -6.85 13.30 25.94
CA TRP A 348 -7.90 13.54 24.96
C TRP A 348 -9.15 12.70 25.25
N LYS A 349 -8.98 11.39 25.46
CA LYS A 349 -10.07 10.51 25.91
C LYS A 349 -10.63 11.02 27.25
N GLY A 350 -9.79 11.37 28.22
CA GLY A 350 -10.21 11.93 29.50
C GLY A 350 -11.11 13.16 29.39
N ARG A 351 -10.75 14.14 28.55
CA ARG A 351 -11.51 15.39 28.37
C ARG A 351 -12.87 15.20 27.68
N ALA A 352 -12.97 14.28 26.74
CA ALA A 352 -14.25 14.01 26.07
C ALA A 352 -15.37 13.64 27.07
N ALA A 353 -15.04 12.99 28.21
CA ALA A 353 -16.03 12.67 29.24
C ALA A 353 -16.58 13.87 30.03
N LEU A 354 -15.89 15.02 29.99
CA LEU A 354 -16.31 16.20 30.77
C LEU A 354 -17.18 17.16 29.95
N THR A 355 -17.12 17.10 28.62
CA THR A 355 -17.85 18.02 27.74
C THR A 355 -19.28 17.58 27.45
N ASP A 356 -19.65 16.32 27.73
CA ASP A 356 -20.97 15.77 27.42
C ASP A 356 -21.97 15.88 28.60
N GLY A 357 -21.58 16.54 29.71
CA GLY A 357 -22.36 16.63 30.95
C GLY A 357 -22.98 17.99 31.28
N ASP A 358 -22.64 19.06 30.58
CA ASP A 358 -23.01 20.45 30.96
C ASP A 358 -23.85 21.19 29.89
N ALA A 359 -24.69 20.46 29.15
CA ALA A 359 -25.55 21.05 28.09
C ALA A 359 -27.06 20.88 28.33
N ASP A 360 -27.51 20.66 29.56
CA ASP A 360 -28.92 20.70 29.95
C ASP A 360 -29.05 21.41 31.31
N ASP A 361 -29.11 22.75 31.29
CA ASP A 361 -29.71 23.57 32.35
C ASP A 361 -29.90 25.02 31.84
N GLU A 362 -30.68 25.19 30.77
CA GLU A 362 -31.45 26.42 30.56
C GLU A 362 -32.83 26.08 29.99
N GLU A 363 -33.72 25.59 30.84
CA GLU A 363 -35.15 25.90 30.69
C GLU A 363 -35.83 25.90 32.07
N GLU A 364 -36.68 26.91 32.29
CA GLU A 364 -37.49 27.23 33.47
C GLU A 364 -36.83 28.03 34.62
N ARG A 365 -37.05 29.36 34.59
CA ARG A 365 -38.05 30.02 35.46
C ARG A 365 -38.24 31.51 35.14
N ASN A 366 -39.49 31.81 34.78
CA ASN A 366 -40.27 33.08 34.89
C ASN A 366 -39.74 34.38 34.31
#